data_AF-A0A1G7CRG6-F1
#
_entry.id   AF-A0A1G7CRG6-F1
#
_cell.length_a   1.000
_cell.length_b   1.000
_cell.length_c   1.000
_cell.angle_alpha   90.00
_cell.angle_beta   90.00
_cell.angle_gamma   90.00
#
_symmetry.space_group_name_H-M   'P 1'
#
loop_
_entity.id
_entity.type
_entity.pdbx_description
1 polymer ?
#
loop_
_entity_poly.entity_id
_entity_poly.type
_entity_poly.pdbx_seq_one_letter_code
_entity_poly.pdbx_strand_id
1 'polypeptide(L)'
;METNTPFSTADSGKNAAIVSYFWFIGWLIAYFAMYKDNQTELSRYHLKQTLLFHLVSTVLSWGLSLFLIPLLFTTGFETGIYILRIIQIGLFVLWIIGLIGAAQGEKKAIPLIGDRAQTMFPGI
;
A
#
# COMPACT_ATOMS: atom_id res chain seq x y z
N MET A 1 4.06 45.97 16.83
CA MET A 1 3.31 45.03 15.97
C MET A 1 4.10 43.74 15.98
N GLU A 2 3.65 42.74 16.74
CA GLU A 2 4.30 41.44 16.78
C GLU A 2 4.00 40.72 15.48
N THR A 3 5.03 40.45 14.68
CA THR A 3 4.91 39.62 13.49
C THR A 3 4.78 38.17 13.96
N ASN A 4 3.55 37.74 14.22
CA ASN A 4 3.21 36.33 14.32
C ASN A 4 3.43 35.70 12.94
N THR A 5 4.67 35.34 12.62
CA THR A 5 4.93 34.39 11.55
C THR A 5 4.30 33.08 11.99
N PRO A 6 3.21 32.61 11.35
CA PRO A 6 2.71 31.30 11.67
C PRO A 6 3.83 30.36 11.23
N PHE A 7 4.40 29.60 12.16
CA PHE A 7 5.09 28.37 11.81
C PHE A 7 4.02 27.51 11.10
N SER A 8 3.90 27.70 9.78
CA SER A 8 3.22 26.76 8.91
C SER A 8 3.98 25.46 9.11
N THR A 9 3.41 24.54 9.90
CA THR A 9 3.93 23.20 10.05
C THR A 9 4.07 22.64 8.65
N ALA A 10 5.30 22.47 8.18
CA ALA A 10 5.58 21.87 6.89
C ALA A 10 4.82 20.55 6.82
N ASP A 11 4.06 20.34 5.75
CA ASP A 11 3.29 19.12 5.58
C ASP A 11 4.26 17.94 5.59
N SER A 12 4.11 17.08 6.59
CA SER A 12 4.92 15.88 6.74
C SER A 12 4.64 14.82 5.67
N GLY A 13 3.54 14.96 4.91
CA GLY A 13 3.06 13.96 3.96
C GLY A 13 2.44 12.73 4.62
N LYS A 14 2.37 12.72 5.96
CA LYS A 14 1.88 11.60 6.76
C LYS A 14 0.44 11.23 6.42
N ASN A 15 -0.42 12.23 6.21
CA ASN A 15 -1.82 11.97 5.90
C ASN A 15 -1.95 11.27 4.53
N ALA A 16 -1.24 11.76 3.51
CA ALA A 16 -1.21 11.11 2.19
C ALA A 16 -0.61 9.69 2.28
N ALA A 17 0.46 9.51 3.06
CA ALA A 17 1.08 8.22 3.29
C ALA A 17 0.14 7.21 3.96
N ILE A 18 -0.66 7.61 4.95
CA ILE A 18 -1.63 6.73 5.62
C ILE A 18 -2.81 6.42 4.69
N VAL A 19 -3.36 7.46 4.05
CA VAL A 19 -4.55 7.34 3.18
C VAL A 19 -4.27 6.39 2.00
N SER A 20 -3.03 6.32 1.51
CA SER A 20 -2.67 5.43 0.40
C SER A 20 -2.78 3.93 0.71
N TYR A 21 -2.89 3.54 1.99
CA TYR A 21 -3.09 2.14 2.40
C TYR A 21 -4.55 1.65 2.27
N PHE A 22 -5.53 2.55 2.11
CA PHE A 22 -6.95 2.19 2.05
C PHE A 22 -7.41 1.83 0.64
N TRP A 23 -6.83 0.75 0.12
CA TRP A 23 -7.12 0.19 -1.21
C TRP A 23 -6.94 1.22 -2.35
N PHE A 24 -7.40 0.88 -3.56
CA PHE A 24 -7.27 1.79 -4.72
C PHE A 24 -7.99 3.12 -4.52
N ILE A 25 -9.12 3.17 -3.80
CA ILE A 25 -9.85 4.41 -3.56
C ILE A 25 -9.02 5.35 -2.67
N GLY A 26 -8.50 4.86 -1.55
CA GLY A 26 -7.61 5.62 -0.68
C GLY A 26 -6.33 6.04 -1.41
N TRP A 27 -5.76 5.14 -2.23
CA TRP A 27 -4.60 5.46 -3.05
C TRP A 27 -4.84 6.62 -4.02
N LEU A 28 -5.97 6.60 -4.74
CA LEU A 28 -6.34 7.68 -5.67
C LEU A 28 -6.55 9.01 -4.94
N ILE A 29 -7.21 8.99 -3.78
CA ILE A 29 -7.39 10.18 -2.94
C ILE A 29 -6.03 10.72 -2.49
N ALA A 30 -5.16 9.86 -1.96
CA ALA A 30 -3.83 10.25 -1.53
C ALA A 30 -3.01 10.87 -2.66
N TYR A 31 -3.09 10.30 -3.86
CA TYR A 31 -2.36 10.79 -5.02
C TYR A 31 -2.90 12.14 -5.53
N PHE A 32 -4.20 12.21 -5.87
CA PHE A 32 -4.78 13.37 -6.54
C PHE A 32 -5.12 14.52 -5.61
N ALA A 33 -5.59 14.24 -4.39
CA ALA A 33 -6.10 15.25 -3.48
C ALA A 33 -5.06 15.72 -2.45
N MET A 34 -3.95 14.99 -2.27
CA MET A 34 -2.99 15.27 -1.19
C MET A 34 -1.55 15.37 -1.68
N TYR A 35 -1.12 14.49 -2.58
CA TYR A 35 0.27 14.44 -3.04
C TYR A 35 0.58 15.38 -4.20
N LYS A 36 -0.32 15.48 -5.18
CA LYS A 36 -0.05 16.20 -6.43
C LYS A 36 0.40 17.65 -6.22
N ASP A 37 -0.25 18.34 -5.28
CA ASP A 37 0.04 19.75 -4.97
C ASP A 37 1.04 19.90 -3.81
N ASN A 38 1.38 18.80 -3.12
CA ASN A 38 2.29 18.80 -1.97
C ASN A 38 3.16 17.54 -1.92
N GLN A 39 4.18 17.53 -2.77
CA GLN A 39 5.04 16.36 -2.92
C GLN A 39 6.05 16.27 -1.80
N THR A 40 5.81 15.37 -0.85
CA THR A 40 6.77 15.05 0.20
C THR A 40 7.48 13.73 -0.08
N GLU A 41 8.68 13.62 0.46
CA GLU A 41 9.47 12.40 0.45
C GLU A 41 8.74 11.20 1.08
N LEU A 42 8.02 11.43 2.18
CA LEU A 42 7.29 10.38 2.90
C LEU A 42 6.08 9.89 2.10
N SER A 43 5.25 10.83 1.62
CA SER A 43 4.06 10.50 0.82
C SER A 43 4.46 9.80 -0.47
N ARG A 44 5.52 10.25 -1.16
CA ARG A 44 6.03 9.62 -2.37
C ARG A 44 6.47 8.18 -2.11
N TYR A 45 7.23 7.94 -1.03
CA TYR A 45 7.68 6.60 -0.68
C TYR A 45 6.51 5.63 -0.46
N HIS A 46 5.53 6.03 0.35
CA HIS A 46 4.37 5.19 0.64
C HIS A 46 3.40 5.05 -0.53
N LEU A 47 3.22 6.07 -1.37
CA LEU A 47 2.42 5.97 -2.60
C LEU A 47 2.99 4.92 -3.56
N LYS A 48 4.31 4.90 -3.79
CA LYS A 48 4.96 3.86 -4.60
C LYS A 48 4.75 2.47 -4.02
N GLN A 49 5.06 2.33 -2.72
CA GLN A 49 4.95 1.05 -2.02
C GLN A 49 3.53 0.49 -2.00
N THR A 50 2.55 1.33 -1.67
CA THR A 50 1.15 0.92 -1.60
C THR A 50 0.57 0.65 -2.98
N LEU A 51 1.00 1.36 -4.03
CA LEU A 51 0.62 1.03 -5.40
C LEU A 51 1.06 -0.39 -5.76
N LEU A 52 2.35 -0.72 -5.55
CA LEU A 52 2.84 -2.08 -5.82
C LEU A 52 2.11 -3.12 -4.98
N PHE A 53 1.89 -2.83 -3.69
CA PHE A 53 1.20 -3.73 -2.78
C PHE A 53 -0.24 -4.02 -3.24
N HIS A 54 -1.01 -3.00 -3.61
CA HIS A 54 -2.39 -3.17 -4.10
C HIS A 54 -2.44 -3.94 -5.42
N LEU A 55 -1.49 -3.70 -6.33
CA LEU A 55 -1.36 -4.45 -7.58
C LEU A 55 -1.02 -5.93 -7.31
N VAL A 56 0.01 -6.20 -6.52
CA VAL A 56 0.45 -7.57 -6.19
C VAL A 56 -0.66 -8.32 -5.45
N SER A 57 -1.29 -7.71 -4.45
CA SER A 57 -2.38 -8.34 -3.70
C SER A 57 -3.60 -8.62 -4.58
N THR A 58 -3.92 -7.73 -5.53
CA THR A 58 -5.00 -7.95 -6.50
C THR A 58 -4.67 -9.10 -7.45
N VAL A 59 -3.46 -9.10 -8.04
CA VAL A 59 -3.01 -10.17 -8.95
C VAL A 59 -2.96 -11.52 -8.24
N LEU A 60 -2.45 -11.57 -7.00
CA LEU A 60 -2.44 -12.82 -6.22
C LEU A 60 -3.86 -13.28 -5.90
N SER A 61 -4.75 -12.38 -5.50
CA SER A 61 -6.12 -12.75 -5.15
C SER A 61 -6.92 -13.23 -6.37
N TRP A 62 -6.84 -12.51 -7.49
CA TRP A 62 -7.59 -12.83 -8.71
C TRP A 62 -6.95 -13.97 -9.50
N GLY A 63 -5.63 -13.91 -9.69
CA GLY A 63 -4.89 -14.94 -10.41
C GLY A 63 -5.02 -16.29 -9.73
N LEU A 64 -4.83 -16.35 -8.40
CA LEU A 64 -4.97 -17.60 -7.67
C LEU A 64 -6.41 -18.11 -7.69
N SER A 65 -7.42 -17.22 -7.66
CA SER A 65 -8.82 -17.63 -7.82
C SER A 65 -9.08 -18.25 -9.19
N LEU A 66 -8.60 -17.66 -10.29
CA LEU A 66 -8.79 -18.21 -11.64
C LEU A 66 -8.13 -19.59 -11.83
N PHE A 67 -6.96 -19.82 -11.24
CA PHE A 67 -6.27 -21.12 -11.31
C PHE A 67 -6.85 -22.17 -10.36
N LEU A 68 -7.33 -21.76 -9.19
CA LEU A 68 -7.89 -22.69 -8.20
C LEU A 68 -9.33 -23.07 -8.51
N ILE A 69 -10.14 -22.21 -9.13
CA ILE A 69 -11.55 -22.53 -9.45
C ILE A 69 -11.67 -23.86 -10.23
N PRO A 70 -10.94 -24.12 -11.33
CA PRO A 70 -10.99 -25.40 -12.04
C PRO A 70 -10.51 -26.60 -11.19
N LEU A 71 -9.52 -26.40 -10.33
CA LEU A 71 -8.96 -27.44 -9.45
C LEU A 71 -9.95 -27.80 -8.31
N LEU A 72 -10.68 -26.81 -7.80
CA LEU A 72 -11.70 -26.95 -6.76
C LEU A 72 -12.88 -27.82 -7.25
N PHE A 73 -13.23 -27.77 -8.54
CA PHE A 73 -14.25 -28.64 -9.13
C PHE A 73 -13.79 -30.10 -9.33
N THR A 74 -12.48 -30.38 -9.29
CA THR A 74 -11.92 -31.69 -9.70
C THR A 74 -11.30 -32.51 -8.56
N THR A 75 -10.80 -31.89 -7.48
CA THR A 75 -9.96 -32.59 -6.47
C THR A 75 -10.44 -32.48 -5.01
N GLY A 76 -11.60 -31.88 -4.76
CA GLY A 76 -12.15 -31.72 -3.41
C GLY A 76 -11.85 -30.33 -2.81
N PHE A 77 -12.87 -29.76 -2.20
CA PHE A 77 -13.03 -28.33 -1.90
C PHE A 77 -12.06 -27.76 -0.83
N GLU A 78 -11.51 -28.63 0.02
CA GLU A 78 -10.90 -28.23 1.30
C GLU A 78 -9.50 -27.61 1.13
N THR A 79 -8.58 -28.26 0.40
CA THR A 79 -7.15 -27.89 0.42
C THR A 79 -6.84 -26.53 -0.23
N GLY A 80 -7.54 -26.18 -1.32
CA GLY A 80 -7.31 -24.91 -2.04
C GLY A 80 -7.68 -23.67 -1.23
N ILE A 81 -8.69 -23.78 -0.37
CA ILE A 81 -9.18 -22.67 0.46
C ILE A 81 -8.18 -22.32 1.58
N TYR A 82 -7.52 -23.33 2.17
CA TYR A 82 -6.53 -23.07 3.22
C TYR A 82 -5.31 -22.30 2.70
N ILE A 83 -4.81 -22.63 1.51
CA ILE A 83 -3.67 -21.92 0.89
C ILE A 83 -4.02 -20.44 0.64
N LEU A 84 -5.21 -20.18 0.09
CA LEU A 84 -5.72 -18.82 -0.13
C LEU A 84 -5.75 -18.02 1.18
N ARG A 85 -6.27 -18.61 2.27
CA ARG A 85 -6.34 -17.95 3.57
C ARG A 85 -4.96 -17.62 4.13
N ILE A 86 -3.99 -18.53 4.02
CA ILE A 86 -2.62 -18.30 4.50
C ILE A 86 -1.98 -17.12 3.76
N ILE A 87 -2.14 -17.06 2.43
CA ILE A 87 -1.61 -15.94 1.63
C ILE A 87 -2.28 -14.62 2.02
N GLN A 88 -3.60 -14.61 2.18
CA GLN A 88 -4.34 -13.41 2.60
C GLN A 88 -3.89 -12.90 3.97
N ILE A 89 -3.68 -13.79 4.94
CA ILE A 89 -3.15 -13.43 6.27
C ILE A 89 -1.74 -12.84 6.14
N GLY A 90 -0.88 -13.46 5.32
CA GLY A 90 0.47 -12.94 5.07
C GLY A 90 0.46 -11.54 4.46
N LEU A 91 -0.37 -11.31 3.44
CA LEU A 91 -0.56 -9.99 2.83
C LEU A 91 -1.10 -8.97 3.84
N PHE A 92 -2.04 -9.37 4.69
CA PHE A 92 -2.59 -8.51 5.73
C PHE A 92 -1.53 -8.10 6.76
N VAL A 93 -0.66 -9.02 7.18
CA VAL A 93 0.48 -8.70 8.07
C VAL A 93 1.45 -7.71 7.38
N LEU A 94 1.79 -7.94 6.11
CA LEU A 94 2.63 -7.02 5.34
C LEU A 94 2.01 -5.63 5.22
N TRP A 95 0.69 -5.55 5.01
CA TRP A 95 -0.07 -4.30 4.99
C TRP A 95 0.04 -3.55 6.33
N ILE A 96 -0.16 -4.24 7.46
CA ILE A 96 -0.02 -3.65 8.81
C ILE A 96 1.39 -3.09 9.04
N ILE A 97 2.44 -3.83 8.64
CA ILE A 97 3.84 -3.36 8.80
C ILE A 97 4.06 -2.04 8.07
N GLY A 98 3.59 -1.95 6.82
CA GLY A 98 3.71 -0.72 6.04
C GLY A 98 2.89 0.43 6.64
N LEU A 99 1.65 0.14 7.06
CA LEU A 99 0.75 1.13 7.66
C LEU A 99 1.33 1.71 8.95
N ILE A 100 1.92 0.88 9.80
CA ILE A 100 2.60 1.33 11.03
C ILE A 100 3.74 2.29 10.67
N GLY A 101 4.56 1.96 9.67
CA GLY A 101 5.62 2.85 9.20
C GLY A 101 5.10 4.22 8.74
N ALA A 102 4.02 4.22 7.95
CA ALA A 102 3.36 5.45 7.53
C ALA A 102 2.80 6.26 8.71
N ALA A 103 2.19 5.58 9.69
CA ALA A 103 1.67 6.20 10.91
C ALA A 103 2.79 6.78 11.80
N GLN A 104 3.99 6.21 11.75
CA GLN A 104 5.18 6.69 12.44
C GLN A 104 5.92 7.80 11.66
N GLY A 105 5.57 8.03 10.39
CA GLY A 105 6.27 8.97 9.53
C GLY A 105 7.62 8.45 9.03
N GLU A 106 7.80 7.14 9.06
CA GLU A 106 9.03 6.46 8.66
C GLU A 106 8.88 5.84 7.28
N LYS A 107 9.91 5.95 6.44
CA LYS A 107 9.99 5.26 5.14
C LYS A 107 10.28 3.76 5.32
N LYS A 108 9.41 3.07 6.04
CA LYS A 108 9.55 1.64 6.35
C LYS A 108 9.10 0.80 5.17
N ALA A 109 10.02 -0.02 4.66
CA ALA A 109 9.76 -0.95 3.59
C ALA A 109 8.82 -2.07 4.04
N ILE A 110 7.80 -2.38 3.24
CA ILE A 110 7.10 -3.67 3.33
C ILE A 110 8.08 -4.74 2.83
N PRO A 111 8.37 -5.79 3.62
CA PRO A 111 9.25 -6.87 3.18
C PRO A 111 8.85 -7.40 1.80
N LEU A 112 9.84 -7.65 0.93
CA LEU A 112 9.69 -8.15 -0.45
C LEU A 112 9.10 -7.16 -1.48
N ILE A 113 8.46 -6.07 -1.04
CA ILE A 113 7.71 -5.15 -1.92
C ILE A 113 8.33 -3.75 -1.91
N GLY A 114 8.69 -3.22 -0.74
CA GLY A 114 9.03 -1.80 -0.55
C GLY A 114 10.16 -1.32 -1.46
N ASP A 115 11.29 -2.02 -1.48
CA ASP A 115 12.45 -1.62 -2.29
C ASP A 115 12.18 -1.72 -3.79
N ARG A 116 11.45 -2.77 -4.21
CA ARG A 116 11.07 -2.96 -5.61
C ARG A 116 10.08 -1.89 -6.07
N ALA A 117 9.22 -1.40 -5.18
CA ALA A 117 8.28 -0.35 -5.49
C ALA A 117 8.98 0.97 -5.81
N GLN A 118 10.09 1.27 -5.11
CA GLN A 118 10.85 2.51 -5.35
C GLN A 118 11.48 2.55 -6.75
N THR A 119 11.90 1.40 -7.27
CA THR A 119 12.51 1.29 -8.61
C THR A 119 11.48 1.16 -9.73
N MET A 120 10.34 0.52 -9.49
CA MET A 120 9.29 0.33 -10.50
C MET A 120 8.48 1.59 -10.82
N PHE A 121 8.35 2.51 -9.86
CA PHE A 121 7.54 3.71 -10.02
C PHE A 121 8.39 4.99 -9.87
N PRO A 122 9.38 5.24 -10.74
CA PRO A 122 10.24 6.41 -10.60
C PRO A 122 9.49 7.74 -10.82
N GLY A 123 8.42 7.73 -11.62
CA GLY A 123 7.64 8.93 -11.99
C GLY A 123 6.51 9.30 -11.04
N ILE A 124 6.31 8.54 -9.96
CA ILE A 124 5.56 9.01 -8.79
C ILE A 124 6.53 9.82 -7.94
#